data_AF-A0A067PDT0-F1
#
_entry.id   AF-A0A067PDT0-F1
#
_cell.length_a   1.000
_cell.length_b   1.000
_cell.length_c   1.000
_cell.angle_alpha   90.00
_cell.angle_beta   90.00
_cell.angle_gamma   90.00
#
_symmetry.space_group_name_H-M   'P 1'
#
loop_
_entity.id
_entity.type
_entity.pdbx_description
1 polymer ?
#
loop_
_entity_poly.entity_id
_entity_poly.type
_entity_poly.pdbx_seq_one_letter_code
_entity_poly.pdbx_strand_id
1 'polypeptide(L)'
;MLLRTEVRNAKSQKRSTWAWSSVQKAEAKVSRQVRIYQDARGALISLETSLESMQKYLLIQDKDLKMSGDIVEESRLGQRSETLPWLWRQDLVQKEDNEVMNEYMVLSVYRVNWIRAKARWTRWKEEVELVKNEMKWVLAWFKYQEDEWRVRGNHPEYGFKVYAEKQMAMWGEFQRNARERFSEAVRGLK
;
A
#
# COMPACT_ATOMS: atom_id res chain seq x y z
N MET A 1 -0.57 -7.90 5.98
CA MET A 1 -0.57 -6.42 6.08
C MET A 1 0.60 -5.87 6.90
N LEU A 2 0.94 -6.44 8.06
CA LEU A 2 2.09 -6.00 8.89
C LEU A 2 3.44 -5.96 8.13
N LEU A 3 3.70 -6.96 7.28
CA LEU A 3 4.93 -7.03 6.47
C LEU A 3 5.16 -5.87 5.50
N ARG A 4 4.12 -5.11 5.10
CA ARG A 4 4.28 -3.97 4.18
C ARG A 4 4.21 -2.62 4.88
N THR A 5 3.50 -2.54 6.01
CA THR A 5 3.37 -1.29 6.79
C THR A 5 4.56 -1.08 7.73
N GLU A 6 5.04 -2.15 8.36
CA GLU A 6 6.08 -2.08 9.40
C GLU A 6 7.48 -2.40 8.85
N VAL A 7 7.56 -3.27 7.82
CA VAL A 7 8.83 -3.82 7.34
C VAL A 7 9.15 -3.30 5.94
N ARG A 8 10.08 -2.34 5.84
CA ARG A 8 10.72 -1.99 4.56
C ARG A 8 11.89 -2.95 4.33
N ASN A 9 11.78 -3.83 3.34
CA ASN A 9 12.87 -4.74 2.96
C ASN A 9 14.01 -3.97 2.30
N ALA A 10 15.11 -3.77 3.03
CA ALA A 10 16.39 -3.34 2.48
C ALA A 10 17.35 -4.54 2.43
N LYS A 11 18.03 -4.77 1.29
CA LYS A 11 18.91 -5.93 1.06
C LYS A 11 20.09 -6.04 2.06
N SER A 12 20.40 -4.97 2.79
CA SER A 12 21.53 -4.90 3.72
C SER A 12 21.16 -5.11 5.20
N GLN A 13 19.87 -5.24 5.56
CA GLN A 13 19.47 -5.35 6.96
C GLN A 13 19.13 -6.79 7.37
N LYS A 14 19.73 -7.25 8.48
CA LYS A 14 19.37 -8.51 9.14
C LYS A 14 17.90 -8.45 9.59
N ARG A 15 17.17 -9.58 9.51
CA ARG A 15 15.76 -9.77 9.91
C ARG A 15 15.47 -9.55 11.41
N SER A 16 16.38 -8.94 12.15
CA SER A 16 16.29 -8.64 13.59
C SER A 16 16.09 -7.14 13.76
N THR A 17 14.87 -6.66 13.52
CA THR A 17 14.44 -5.32 13.93
C THR A 17 13.08 -5.40 14.60
N TRP A 18 12.72 -4.39 15.40
CA TRP A 18 11.45 -4.34 16.14
C TRP A 18 10.22 -4.58 15.25
N ALA A 19 10.25 -4.12 13.99
CA ALA A 19 9.22 -4.37 12.99
C ALA A 19 9.03 -5.88 12.69
N TRP A 20 10.12 -6.65 12.60
CA TRP A 20 10.07 -8.11 12.46
C TRP A 20 9.56 -8.81 13.72
N SER A 21 9.77 -8.24 14.90
CA SER A 21 9.25 -8.83 16.15
C SER A 21 7.71 -8.87 16.17
N SER A 22 7.04 -7.84 15.64
CA SER A 22 5.58 -7.81 15.53
C SER A 22 5.05 -8.85 14.54
N VAL A 23 5.78 -9.05 13.43
CA VAL A 23 5.47 -10.08 12.43
C VAL A 23 5.65 -11.47 13.02
N GLN A 24 6.77 -11.73 13.69
CA GLN A 24 7.03 -13.01 14.38
C GLN A 24 6.02 -13.31 15.48
N LYS A 25 5.60 -12.31 16.25
CA LYS A 25 4.53 -12.47 17.25
C LYS A 25 3.20 -12.87 16.60
N ALA A 26 2.85 -12.26 15.47
CA ALA A 26 1.64 -12.60 14.73
C ALA A 26 1.73 -14.03 14.15
N GLU A 27 2.86 -14.40 13.55
CA GLU A 27 3.13 -15.72 12.99
C GLU A 27 3.12 -16.82 14.07
N ALA A 28 3.72 -16.55 15.23
CA ALA A 28 3.67 -17.45 16.39
C ALA A 28 2.22 -17.62 16.90
N LYS A 29 1.43 -16.56 16.92
CA LYS A 29 0.00 -16.62 17.30
C LYS A 29 -0.80 -17.47 16.31
N VAL A 30 -0.57 -17.30 15.01
CA VAL A 30 -1.21 -18.13 13.97
C VAL A 30 -0.82 -19.60 14.14
N SER A 31 0.48 -19.89 14.26
CA SER A 31 1.00 -21.25 14.44
C SER A 31 0.40 -21.94 15.67
N ARG A 32 0.27 -21.21 16.78
CA ARG A 32 -0.38 -21.70 17.99
C ARG A 32 -1.84 -22.08 17.74
N GLN A 33 -2.60 -21.25 17.03
CA GLN A 33 -4.01 -21.54 16.74
C GLN A 33 -4.17 -22.71 15.77
N VAL A 34 -3.31 -22.82 14.76
CA VAL A 34 -3.29 -23.96 13.83
C VAL A 34 -3.05 -25.25 14.58
N ARG A 35 -2.09 -25.27 15.51
CA ARG A 35 -1.81 -26.44 16.34
C ARG A 35 -3.01 -26.84 17.20
N ILE A 36 -3.60 -25.88 17.93
CA ILE A 36 -4.80 -26.14 18.76
C ILE A 36 -5.93 -26.72 17.91
N TYR A 37 -6.15 -26.17 16.72
CA TYR A 37 -7.16 -26.67 15.78
C TYR A 37 -6.87 -28.10 15.33
N GLN A 38 -5.63 -28.40 14.94
CA GLN A 38 -5.22 -29.73 14.50
C GLN A 38 -5.33 -30.76 15.61
N ASP A 39 -4.95 -30.40 16.84
CA ASP A 39 -5.08 -31.26 18.03
C ASP A 39 -6.56 -31.58 18.29
N ALA A 40 -7.43 -30.57 18.26
CA ALA A 40 -8.88 -30.75 18.43
C ALA A 40 -9.49 -31.60 17.30
N ARG A 41 -9.07 -31.39 16.06
CA ARG A 41 -9.48 -32.21 14.92
C ARG A 41 -9.03 -33.67 15.06
N GLY A 42 -7.81 -33.90 15.56
CA GLY A 42 -7.30 -35.23 15.87
C GLY A 42 -8.18 -35.94 16.90
N ALA A 43 -8.56 -35.25 17.97
CA ALA A 43 -9.49 -35.78 18.97
C ALA A 43 -10.87 -36.12 18.36
N LEU A 44 -11.41 -35.27 17.49
CA LEU A 44 -12.69 -35.53 16.79
C LEU A 44 -12.64 -36.78 15.90
N ILE A 45 -11.50 -37.03 15.23
CA ILE A 45 -11.30 -38.23 14.43
C ILE A 45 -11.22 -39.48 15.31
N SER A 46 -10.49 -39.39 16.43
CA SER A 46 -10.38 -40.49 17.39
C SER A 46 -11.71 -40.87 18.05
N LEU A 47 -12.66 -39.94 18.10
CA LEU A 47 -14.01 -40.16 18.65
C LEU A 47 -15.01 -40.69 17.60
N GLU A 48 -14.57 -41.09 16.40
CA GLU A 48 -15.42 -41.62 15.31
C GLU A 48 -16.66 -40.75 15.03
N THR A 49 -16.47 -39.43 15.01
CA THR A 49 -17.57 -38.47 14.81
C THR A 49 -18.18 -38.60 13.39
N SER A 50 -19.46 -38.22 13.25
CA SER A 50 -20.22 -38.24 11.99
C SER A 50 -19.44 -37.74 10.76
N LEU A 51 -19.73 -38.35 9.61
CA LEU A 51 -19.10 -38.04 8.32
C LEU A 51 -19.20 -36.55 7.95
N GLU A 52 -20.29 -35.89 8.34
CA GLU A 52 -20.54 -34.45 8.16
C GLU A 52 -19.51 -33.58 8.89
N SER A 53 -19.13 -33.97 10.11
CA SER A 53 -18.13 -33.23 10.89
C SER A 53 -16.74 -33.36 10.24
N MET A 54 -16.43 -34.51 9.65
CA MET A 54 -15.17 -34.72 8.92
C MET A 54 -15.11 -33.92 7.61
N GLN A 55 -16.24 -33.72 6.93
CA GLN A 55 -16.32 -32.87 5.73
C GLN A 55 -16.22 -31.38 6.07
N LYS A 56 -16.71 -30.96 7.24
CA LYS A 56 -16.66 -29.56 7.69
C LYS A 56 -15.27 -29.12 8.15
N TYR A 57 -14.53 -29.97 8.86
CA TYR A 57 -13.25 -29.62 9.48
C TYR A 57 -12.09 -30.19 8.66
N LEU A 58 -11.64 -29.46 7.65
CA LEU A 58 -10.53 -29.84 6.77
C LEU A 58 -9.17 -29.60 7.43
N LEU A 59 -8.13 -30.27 6.92
CA LEU A 59 -6.77 -30.03 7.36
C LEU A 59 -6.32 -28.63 6.91
N ILE A 60 -5.87 -27.80 7.85
CA ILE A 60 -5.22 -26.52 7.53
C ILE A 60 -3.85 -26.81 6.93
N GLN A 61 -3.67 -26.49 5.65
CA GLN A 61 -2.39 -26.55 4.97
C GLN A 61 -1.74 -25.17 4.92
N ASP A 62 -0.41 -25.13 4.73
CA ASP A 62 0.34 -23.87 4.59
C ASP A 62 -0.21 -22.98 3.47
N LYS A 63 -0.78 -23.56 2.42
CA LYS A 63 -1.45 -22.84 1.34
C LYS A 63 -2.70 -22.07 1.81
N ASP A 64 -3.38 -22.57 2.84
CA ASP A 64 -4.61 -21.97 3.39
C ASP A 64 -4.28 -20.82 4.34
N LEU A 65 -3.07 -20.83 4.91
CA LEU A 65 -2.54 -19.75 5.75
C LEU A 65 -1.99 -18.58 4.93
N LYS A 66 -1.77 -18.78 3.62
CA LYS A 66 -1.46 -17.69 2.71
C LYS A 66 -2.71 -16.83 2.56
N MET A 67 -2.58 -15.56 2.93
CA MET A 67 -3.56 -14.54 2.54
C MET A 67 -3.70 -14.55 1.02
N SER A 68 -4.94 -14.44 0.51
CA SER A 68 -5.20 -14.38 -0.94
C SER A 68 -4.24 -13.40 -1.61
N GLY A 69 -3.75 -13.74 -2.81
CA GLY A 69 -2.94 -12.85 -3.62
C GLY A 69 -3.61 -11.48 -3.77
N ASP A 70 -4.93 -11.43 -3.79
CA ASP A 70 -5.72 -10.19 -3.83
C ASP A 70 -5.45 -9.23 -2.65
N ILE A 71 -5.05 -9.76 -1.49
CA ILE A 71 -4.77 -8.99 -0.27
C ILE A 71 -3.28 -8.65 -0.16
N VAL A 72 -2.41 -9.46 -0.78
CA VAL A 72 -0.94 -9.33 -0.67
C VAL A 72 -0.34 -8.59 -1.88
N GLU A 73 -0.83 -8.87 -3.09
CA GLU A 73 -0.37 -8.36 -4.38
C GLU A 73 -1.53 -7.83 -5.23
N GLU A 74 -1.78 -6.55 -5.03
CA GLU A 74 -2.95 -5.86 -5.55
C GLU A 74 -2.91 -5.56 -7.05
N SER A 75 -1.72 -5.49 -7.64
CA SER A 75 -1.50 -5.27 -9.07
C SER A 75 -1.32 -6.57 -9.87
N ARG A 76 -1.62 -7.73 -9.26
CA ARG A 76 -1.51 -9.02 -9.95
C ARG A 76 -2.67 -9.18 -10.93
N LEU A 77 -2.37 -9.48 -12.18
CA LEU A 77 -3.37 -9.84 -13.20
C LEU A 77 -3.90 -11.25 -12.89
N GLY A 78 -5.21 -11.49 -13.07
CA GLY A 78 -5.83 -12.82 -12.90
C GLY A 78 -6.50 -13.10 -11.54
N GLN A 79 -6.68 -12.09 -10.70
CA GLN A 79 -7.30 -12.18 -9.36
C GLN A 79 -8.72 -12.81 -9.35
N ARG A 80 -9.49 -12.65 -10.43
CA ARG A 80 -10.87 -13.16 -10.55
C ARG A 80 -11.05 -14.67 -10.32
N SER A 81 -9.97 -15.46 -10.40
CA SER A 81 -10.00 -16.92 -10.31
C SER A 81 -9.54 -17.49 -8.96
N GLU A 82 -8.96 -16.69 -8.05
CA GLU A 82 -8.44 -17.24 -6.80
C GLU A 82 -9.57 -17.41 -5.77
N THR A 83 -9.94 -18.66 -5.52
CA THR A 83 -10.86 -19.00 -4.45
C THR A 83 -10.18 -18.86 -3.08
N LEU A 84 -10.77 -18.05 -2.19
CA LEU A 84 -10.33 -17.90 -0.80
C LEU A 84 -10.08 -19.26 -0.11
N PRO A 85 -9.18 -19.38 0.88
CA PRO A 85 -9.05 -20.62 1.64
C PRO A 85 -10.38 -21.07 2.27
N TRP A 86 -10.58 -22.38 2.38
CA TRP A 86 -11.82 -22.97 2.89
C TRP A 86 -12.16 -22.53 4.32
N LEU A 87 -11.16 -22.15 5.12
CA LEU A 87 -11.34 -21.63 6.48
C LEU A 87 -12.16 -20.33 6.50
N TRP A 88 -12.04 -19.50 5.47
CA TRP A 88 -12.84 -18.28 5.30
C TRP A 88 -14.22 -18.58 4.73
N ARG A 89 -14.47 -19.84 4.34
CA ARG A 89 -15.75 -20.35 3.85
C ARG A 89 -16.49 -21.25 4.83
N GLN A 90 -15.93 -21.52 6.01
CA GLN A 90 -16.39 -22.64 6.83
C GLN A 90 -17.77 -22.42 7.50
N ASP A 91 -18.14 -21.17 7.79
CA ASP A 91 -19.49 -20.81 8.27
C ASP A 91 -20.52 -20.69 7.13
N LEU A 92 -20.09 -20.85 5.88
CA LEU A 92 -20.92 -20.68 4.68
C LEU A 92 -21.67 -21.98 4.29
N VAL A 93 -21.20 -23.14 4.76
CA VAL A 93 -21.68 -24.46 4.33
C VAL A 93 -22.82 -25.01 5.21
N GLN A 94 -22.95 -24.55 6.47
CA GLN A 94 -23.94 -25.12 7.40
C GLN A 94 -25.32 -24.46 7.39
N LYS A 95 -25.53 -23.40 6.61
CA LYS A 95 -26.85 -22.79 6.46
C LYS A 95 -27.18 -22.67 4.99
N GLU A 96 -27.57 -23.77 4.36
CA GLU A 96 -28.23 -23.74 3.05
C GLU A 96 -29.46 -22.80 3.06
N ASP A 97 -30.03 -22.52 4.23
CA ASP A 97 -31.14 -21.56 4.40
C ASP A 97 -30.73 -20.09 4.63
N ASN A 98 -29.44 -19.73 4.63
CA ASN A 98 -29.01 -18.33 4.84
C ASN A 98 -27.95 -17.87 3.83
N GLU A 99 -28.27 -17.93 2.54
CA GLU A 99 -27.49 -17.31 1.44
C GLU A 99 -27.05 -15.87 1.78
N VAL A 100 -27.90 -15.09 2.46
CA VAL A 100 -27.65 -13.70 2.83
C VAL A 100 -26.43 -13.52 3.75
N MET A 101 -26.24 -14.42 4.73
CA MET A 101 -25.09 -14.35 5.64
C MET A 101 -23.79 -14.82 4.97
N ASN A 102 -23.92 -15.76 4.04
CA ASN A 102 -22.83 -16.30 3.26
C ASN A 102 -22.27 -15.23 2.30
N GLU A 103 -23.19 -14.57 1.58
CA GLU A 103 -22.89 -13.39 0.77
C GLU A 103 -22.28 -12.28 1.64
N TYR A 104 -22.81 -11.99 2.83
CA TYR A 104 -22.30 -10.89 3.67
C TYR A 104 -20.84 -11.06 4.10
N MET A 105 -20.42 -12.25 4.54
CA MET A 105 -19.04 -12.50 4.98
C MET A 105 -18.05 -12.43 3.82
N VAL A 106 -18.38 -13.05 2.69
CA VAL A 106 -17.56 -13.00 1.47
C VAL A 106 -17.52 -11.59 0.89
N LEU A 107 -18.67 -10.91 0.80
CA LEU A 107 -18.77 -9.51 0.41
C LEU A 107 -18.02 -8.60 1.37
N SER A 108 -17.95 -8.88 2.67
CA SER A 108 -17.22 -8.01 3.61
C SER A 108 -15.72 -7.94 3.26
N VAL A 109 -15.10 -9.08 2.93
CA VAL A 109 -13.70 -9.16 2.54
C VAL A 109 -13.48 -8.44 1.20
N TYR A 110 -14.32 -8.71 0.21
CA TYR A 110 -14.22 -8.07 -1.10
C TYR A 110 -14.54 -6.56 -1.06
N ARG A 111 -15.52 -6.14 -0.25
CA ARG A 111 -15.91 -4.74 -0.06
C ARG A 111 -14.79 -3.95 0.60
N VAL A 112 -14.15 -4.48 1.63
CA VAL A 112 -12.99 -3.82 2.25
C VAL A 112 -11.85 -3.67 1.24
N ASN A 113 -11.58 -4.69 0.42
CA ASN A 113 -10.56 -4.61 -0.62
C ASN A 113 -10.93 -3.57 -1.70
N TRP A 114 -12.19 -3.55 -2.14
CA TRP A 114 -12.69 -2.56 -3.08
C TRP A 114 -12.61 -1.13 -2.54
N ILE A 115 -12.99 -0.90 -1.27
CA ILE A 115 -12.89 0.42 -0.64
C ILE A 115 -11.42 0.88 -0.60
N ARG A 116 -10.49 -0.02 -0.26
CA ARG A 116 -9.06 0.30 -0.25
C ARG A 116 -8.52 0.61 -1.65
N ALA A 117 -8.88 -0.19 -2.64
CA ALA A 117 -8.53 0.04 -4.04
C ALA A 117 -9.07 1.38 -4.55
N LYS A 118 -10.34 1.67 -4.28
CA LYS A 118 -10.97 2.95 -4.59
C LYS A 118 -10.29 4.11 -3.88
N ALA A 119 -10.01 4.01 -2.58
CA ALA A 119 -9.34 5.05 -1.82
C ALA A 119 -7.94 5.36 -2.37
N ARG A 120 -7.18 4.32 -2.78
CA ARG A 120 -5.88 4.52 -3.43
C ARG A 120 -5.99 5.12 -4.81
N TRP A 121 -6.96 4.70 -5.61
CA TRP A 121 -7.21 5.33 -6.91
C TRP A 121 -7.58 6.81 -6.75
N THR A 122 -8.46 7.14 -5.81
CA THR A 122 -8.82 8.53 -5.49
C THR A 122 -7.58 9.32 -5.04
N ARG A 123 -6.78 8.76 -4.12
CA ARG A 123 -5.55 9.38 -3.64
C ARG A 123 -4.54 9.59 -4.78
N TRP A 124 -4.34 8.61 -5.64
CA TRP A 124 -3.43 8.73 -6.78
C TRP A 124 -3.90 9.83 -7.74
N LYS A 125 -5.21 9.88 -8.01
CA LYS A 125 -5.82 10.95 -8.82
C LYS A 125 -5.58 12.33 -8.21
N GLU A 126 -5.71 12.46 -6.88
CA GLU A 126 -5.40 13.69 -6.14
C GLU A 126 -3.91 14.02 -6.20
N GLU A 127 -3.02 13.05 -5.95
CA GLU A 127 -1.56 13.22 -5.97
C GLU A 127 -1.07 13.68 -7.34
N VAL A 128 -1.61 13.14 -8.44
CA VAL A 128 -1.28 13.60 -9.80
C VAL A 128 -1.63 15.07 -10.00
N GLU A 129 -2.77 15.53 -9.47
CA GLU A 129 -3.18 16.92 -9.58
C GLU A 129 -2.35 17.84 -8.66
N LEU A 130 -2.05 17.39 -7.45
CA LEU A 130 -1.17 18.10 -6.52
C LEU A 130 0.22 18.31 -7.13
N VAL A 131 0.84 17.25 -7.67
CA VAL A 131 2.17 17.33 -8.29
C VAL A 131 2.19 18.31 -9.46
N LYS A 132 1.13 18.36 -10.29
CA LYS A 132 1.01 19.37 -11.37
C LYS A 132 0.97 20.80 -10.81
N ASN A 133 0.28 21.02 -9.70
CA ASN A 133 0.20 22.32 -9.06
C ASN A 133 1.52 22.69 -8.36
N GLU A 134 2.18 21.75 -7.70
CA GLU A 134 3.51 21.92 -7.13
C GLU A 134 4.54 22.32 -8.21
N MET A 135 4.54 21.67 -9.37
CA MET A 135 5.38 22.06 -10.50
C MET A 135 5.17 23.53 -10.91
N LYS A 136 3.91 23.98 -10.97
CA LYS A 136 3.59 25.39 -11.26
C LYS A 136 4.09 26.32 -10.14
N TRP A 137 3.88 25.95 -8.88
CA TRP A 137 4.32 26.74 -7.73
C TRP A 137 5.84 26.85 -7.64
N VAL A 138 6.59 25.79 -7.94
CA VAL A 138 8.05 25.83 -8.00
C VAL A 138 8.52 26.84 -9.05
N LEU A 139 7.90 26.87 -10.23
CA LEU A 139 8.23 27.86 -11.27
C LEU A 139 7.89 29.30 -10.84
N ALA A 140 6.77 29.49 -10.16
CA ALA A 140 6.39 30.79 -9.62
C ALA A 140 7.35 31.23 -8.50
N TRP A 141 7.78 30.31 -7.65
CA TRP A 141 8.73 30.57 -6.57
C TRP A 141 10.09 31.00 -7.10
N PHE A 142 10.64 30.30 -8.11
CA PHE A 142 11.90 30.72 -8.73
C PHE A 142 11.80 32.09 -9.38
N LYS A 143 10.66 32.39 -10.02
CA LYS A 143 10.44 33.73 -10.58
C LYS A 143 10.38 34.80 -9.51
N TYR A 144 9.63 34.54 -8.45
CA TYR A 144 9.54 35.42 -7.30
C TYR A 144 10.91 35.69 -6.67
N GLN A 145 11.75 34.66 -6.51
CA GLN A 145 13.12 34.82 -6.01
C GLN A 145 13.97 35.67 -6.97
N GLU A 146 13.90 35.43 -8.28
CA GLU A 146 14.59 36.27 -9.28
C GLU A 146 14.20 37.75 -9.14
N ASP A 147 12.91 38.04 -9.02
CA ASP A 147 12.39 39.40 -8.89
C ASP A 147 12.75 40.03 -7.54
N GLU A 148 12.75 39.25 -6.46
CA GLU A 148 13.20 39.68 -5.14
C GLU A 148 14.69 40.06 -5.14
N TRP A 149 15.55 39.26 -5.78
CA TRP A 149 16.96 39.59 -5.94
C TRP A 149 17.18 40.80 -6.85
N ARG A 150 16.31 41.02 -7.84
CA ARG A 150 16.31 42.23 -8.67
C ARG A 150 16.07 43.48 -7.86
N VAL A 151 15.11 43.45 -6.93
CA VAL A 151 14.86 44.56 -6.01
C VAL A 151 16.06 44.80 -5.08
N ARG A 152 16.62 43.72 -4.52
CA ARG A 152 17.82 43.79 -3.65
C ARG A 152 19.07 44.30 -4.38
N GLY A 153 19.14 44.12 -5.69
CA GLY A 153 20.20 44.66 -6.55
C GLY A 153 20.24 46.20 -6.61
N ASN A 154 19.18 46.89 -6.19
CA ASN A 154 19.17 48.35 -6.04
C ASN A 154 19.91 48.82 -4.76
N HIS A 155 21.02 48.18 -4.41
CA HIS A 155 21.86 48.55 -3.28
C HIS A 155 22.92 49.59 -3.71
N PRO A 156 23.27 50.58 -2.87
CA PRO A 156 24.26 51.60 -3.24
C PRO A 156 25.66 51.02 -3.51
N GLU A 157 26.05 49.96 -2.80
CA GLU A 157 27.38 49.35 -2.94
C GLU A 157 27.49 48.41 -4.14
N TYR A 158 28.57 48.59 -4.92
CA TYR A 158 28.82 47.83 -6.16
C TYR A 158 28.91 46.30 -5.96
N GLY A 159 29.55 45.85 -4.88
CA GLY A 159 29.69 44.40 -4.61
C GLY A 159 28.36 43.69 -4.41
N PHE A 160 27.41 44.36 -3.74
CA PHE A 160 26.06 43.84 -3.55
C PHE A 160 25.27 43.77 -4.86
N LYS A 161 25.47 44.73 -5.79
CA LYS A 161 24.85 44.70 -7.12
C LYS A 161 25.30 43.48 -7.91
N VAL A 162 26.61 43.26 -8.01
CA VAL A 162 27.19 42.12 -8.75
C VAL A 162 26.72 40.79 -8.15
N TYR A 163 26.64 40.69 -6.83
CA TYR A 163 26.12 39.49 -6.18
C TYR A 163 24.63 39.27 -6.46
N ALA A 164 23.81 40.32 -6.41
CA ALA A 164 22.39 40.25 -6.72
C ALA A 164 22.16 39.83 -8.18
N GLU A 165 22.93 40.36 -9.13
CA GLU A 165 22.89 39.96 -10.54
C GLU A 165 23.21 38.47 -10.72
N LYS A 166 24.23 37.96 -10.01
CA LYS A 166 24.54 36.53 -9.99
C LYS A 166 23.38 35.68 -9.47
N GLN A 167 22.72 36.12 -8.40
CA GLN A 167 21.56 35.43 -7.83
C GLN A 167 20.38 35.43 -8.79
N MET A 168 20.07 36.56 -9.43
CA MET A 168 19.04 36.66 -10.46
C MET A 168 19.30 35.67 -11.60
N ALA A 169 20.54 35.62 -12.12
CA ALA A 169 20.89 34.69 -13.19
C ALA A 169 20.69 33.22 -12.78
N MET A 170 21.10 32.85 -11.55
CA MET A 170 20.92 31.51 -11.01
C MET A 170 19.44 31.12 -10.89
N TRP A 171 18.61 31.98 -10.29
CA TRP A 171 17.17 31.71 -10.13
C TRP A 171 16.43 31.65 -11.47
N GLY A 172 16.80 32.51 -12.41
CA GLY A 172 16.29 32.46 -13.78
C GLY A 172 16.67 31.16 -14.49
N GLU A 173 17.90 30.67 -14.30
CA GLU A 173 18.33 29.38 -14.86
C GLU A 173 17.58 28.20 -14.25
N PHE A 174 17.38 28.18 -12.93
CA PHE A 174 16.56 27.16 -12.27
C PHE A 174 15.13 27.15 -12.82
N GLN A 175 14.55 28.32 -13.04
CA GLN A 175 13.22 28.43 -13.63
C GLN A 175 13.17 27.85 -15.05
N ARG A 176 14.14 28.17 -15.91
CA ARG A 176 14.21 27.61 -17.27
C ARG A 176 14.34 26.10 -17.26
N ASN A 177 15.31 25.57 -16.50
CA ASN A 177 15.57 24.13 -16.43
C ASN A 177 14.37 23.37 -15.86
N ALA A 178 13.76 23.88 -14.79
CA ALA A 178 12.57 23.29 -14.21
C ALA A 178 11.39 23.31 -15.20
N ARG A 179 11.21 24.39 -15.96
CA ARG A 179 10.14 24.50 -16.96
C ARG A 179 10.28 23.43 -18.05
N GLU A 180 11.49 23.23 -18.57
CA GLU A 180 11.78 22.20 -19.57
C GLU A 180 11.47 20.81 -19.02
N ARG A 181 12.07 20.44 -17.87
CA ARG A 181 11.87 19.13 -17.24
C ARG A 181 10.42 18.85 -16.86
N PHE A 182 9.71 19.84 -16.32
CA PHE A 182 8.30 19.69 -15.99
C PHE A 182 7.42 19.55 -17.23
N SER A 183 7.75 20.24 -18.33
CA SER A 183 7.01 20.08 -19.58
C SER A 183 7.15 18.67 -20.17
N GLU A 184 8.33 18.07 -20.06
CA GLU A 184 8.59 16.68 -20.45
C GLU A 184 7.84 15.69 -19.56
N ALA A 185 7.93 15.87 -18.24
CA ALA A 185 7.23 15.02 -17.27
C ALA A 185 5.70 15.05 -17.46
N VAL A 186 5.12 16.23 -17.74
CA VAL A 186 3.68 16.37 -18.02
C VAL A 186 3.27 15.71 -19.34
N ARG A 187 4.14 15.70 -20.36
CA ARG A 187 3.88 14.98 -21.62
C ARG A 187 3.86 13.46 -21.42
N GLY A 188 4.72 12.93 -20.55
CA GLY A 188 4.76 11.50 -20.21
C GLY A 188 3.62 11.02 -19.30
N LEU A 189 2.79 11.93 -18.78
CA LEU A 189 1.61 11.61 -17.96
C LEU A 189 0.31 11.44 -18.77
N LYS A 190 0.34 11.63 -20.09
CA LYS A 190 -0.78 11.35 -21.02
C LYS A 190 -0.74 9.91 -21.49
#